data_AF-A0A2A5VA67-F1
#
_entry.id   AF-A0A2A5VA67-F1
#
_cell.length_a   1.000
_cell.length_b   1.000
_cell.length_c   1.000
_cell.angle_alpha   90.00
_cell.angle_beta   90.00
_cell.angle_gamma   90.00
#
_symmetry.space_group_name_H-M   'P 1'
#
loop_
_entity.id
_entity.type
_entity.pdbx_description
1 polymer ?
#
loop_
_entity_poly.entity_id
_entity_poly.type
_entity_poly.pdbx_seq_one_letter_code
_entity_poly.pdbx_strand_id
1 'polypeptide(L)' 'MDIKNIKKEFPIFKQKINGKSLVYLDSANSSQKPKVVIDKISNFYETEFSNVGRSVHSLAVKATNRFEAT' A
#
# COMPACT_ATOMS: atom_id res chain seq x y z
N MET A 1 -18.41 -3.11 -14.24
CA MET A 1 -17.11 -2.64 -13.72
C MET A 1 -16.92 -1.19 -14.12
N ASP A 2 -16.79 -0.25 -13.18
CA ASP A 2 -16.63 1.18 -13.48
C ASP A 2 -15.16 1.60 -13.39
N ILE A 3 -14.53 1.76 -14.56
CA ILE A 3 -13.11 2.12 -14.68
C ILE A 3 -12.82 3.50 -14.07
N LYS A 4 -13.77 4.44 -14.14
CA LYS A 4 -13.56 5.79 -13.57
C LYS A 4 -13.49 5.72 -12.05
N ASN A 5 -14.27 4.85 -11.43
CA ASN A 5 -14.20 4.64 -9.98
C ASN A 5 -12.91 3.93 -9.59
N ILE A 6 -12.49 2.90 -10.33
CA ILE A 6 -11.22 2.21 -10.08
C ILE A 6 -10.03 3.17 -10.20
N LYS A 7 -9.98 4.01 -11.24
CA LYS A 7 -8.88 4.97 -11.44
C LYS A 7 -8.74 5.96 -10.28
N LYS A 8 -9.84 6.32 -9.60
CA LYS A 8 -9.80 7.23 -8.42
C LYS A 8 -9.12 6.60 -7.21
N GLU A 9 -9.07 5.26 -7.13
CA GLU A 9 -8.40 4.54 -6.05
C GLU A 9 -6.88 4.64 -6.14
N PHE A 10 -6.32 5.01 -7.29
CA PHE A 10 -4.88 5.16 -7.50
C PHE A 10 -4.51 6.65 -7.47
N PRO A 11 -3.96 7.17 -6.36
CA PRO A 11 -3.74 8.60 -6.18
C PRO A 11 -2.81 9.23 -7.22
N ILE A 12 -1.87 8.45 -7.74
CA ILE A 12 -0.87 8.91 -8.73
C ILE A 12 -1.50 9.49 -9.99
N PHE A 13 -2.68 9.00 -10.41
CA PHE A 13 -3.36 9.51 -11.61
C PHE A 13 -4.04 10.87 -11.41
N LYS A 14 -4.06 11.42 -10.19
CA LYS A 14 -4.47 12.80 -9.94
C LYS A 14 -3.37 13.81 -10.29
N GLN A 15 -2.12 13.35 -10.41
CA GLN A 15 -0.97 14.20 -10.69
C GLN A 15 -0.85 14.51 -12.19
N LYS A 16 -0.23 15.66 -12.48
CA LYS A 16 0.21 16.04 -13.82
C LYS A 16 1.73 15.91 -13.92
N ILE A 17 2.21 15.26 -14.97
CA ILE A 17 3.64 15.17 -15.30
C ILE A 17 3.89 16.05 -16.53
N ASN A 18 4.84 16.98 -16.45
CA ASN A 18 5.12 17.94 -17.51
C ASN A 18 3.86 18.70 -17.98
N GLY A 19 2.99 19.07 -17.02
CA GLY A 19 1.73 19.78 -17.28
C GLY A 19 0.61 18.92 -17.87
N LYS A 20 0.84 17.63 -18.18
CA LYS A 20 -0.13 16.72 -18.81
C LYS A 20 -0.60 15.64 -17.83
N SER A 21 -1.81 15.14 -18.03
CA SER A 21 -2.34 14.01 -17.25
C SER A 21 -1.46 12.77 -17.44
N LEU A 22 -1.13 12.08 -16.35
CA LEU A 22 -0.32 10.87 -16.40
C LEU A 22 -1.03 9.75 -17.19
N VAL A 23 -0.33 9.21 -18.18
CA VAL A 23 -0.67 7.97 -18.89
C VAL A 23 0.47 7.00 -18.64
N TYR A 24 0.23 5.96 -17.84
CA TYR A 24 1.24 5.00 -17.43
C TYR A 24 1.04 3.68 -18.18
N LEU A 25 1.96 3.36 -19.10
CA LEU A 25 1.91 2.18 -19.96
C LEU A 25 3.06 1.19 -19.68
N ASP A 26 3.53 1.14 -18.43
CA ASP A 26 4.63 0.26 -17.99
C ASP A 26 4.22 -0.62 -16.80
N SER A 27 2.93 -0.93 -16.67
CA SER A 27 2.40 -1.74 -15.56
C SER A 27 2.95 -3.17 -15.52
N ALA A 28 3.44 -3.70 -16.66
CA ALA A 28 4.04 -5.03 -16.75
C ALA A 28 5.39 -5.10 -16.01
N ASN A 29 6.14 -4.00 -15.97
CA ASN A 29 7.37 -3.89 -15.18
C ASN A 29 7.04 -3.66 -13.69
N SER A 30 6.18 -2.67 -13.39
CA SER A 30 5.65 -2.48 -12.04
C SER A 30 4.31 -1.75 -12.06
N SER A 31 3.34 -2.25 -11.32
CA SER A 31 2.02 -1.63 -11.27
C SER A 31 1.93 -0.49 -10.25
N GLN A 32 1.02 0.46 -10.50
CA GLN A 32 0.68 1.51 -9.53
C GLN A 32 -0.08 0.92 -8.34
N LYS A 33 -0.06 1.62 -7.21
CA LYS A 33 -0.59 1.09 -5.94
C LYS A 33 -1.89 1.82 -5.60
N PRO A 34 -2.99 1.12 -5.32
CA PRO A 34 -4.21 1.76 -4.86
C PRO A 34 -4.03 2.28 -3.43
N LYS A 35 -4.85 3.26 -3.05
CA LYS A 35 -4.76 3.94 -1.75
C LYS A 35 -4.88 2.97 -0.58
N VAL A 36 -5.72 1.93 -0.67
CA VAL A 36 -5.88 0.92 0.38
C VAL A 36 -4.56 0.19 0.71
N VAL A 37 -3.71 -0.08 -0.30
CA VAL A 37 -2.40 -0.71 -0.11
C VAL A 37 -1.43 0.26 0.56
N ILE A 38 -1.41 1.51 0.10
CA ILE A 38 -0.56 2.57 0.66
C ILE A 38 -0.91 2.80 2.13
N ASP A 39 -2.19 2.98 2.43
CA ASP A 39 -2.69 3.27 3.78
C ASP A 39 -2.39 2.11 4.74
N LYS A 40 -2.51 0.86 4.28
CA LYS A 40 -2.20 -0.30 5.12
C LYS A 40 -0.71 -0.38 5.46
N ILE A 41 0.17 -0.11 4.50
CA ILE A 41 1.61 -0.07 4.73
C ILE A 41 1.97 1.07 5.68
N SER A 42 1.42 2.27 5.47
CA SER A 42 1.65 3.43 6.34
C SER A 42 1.23 3.11 7.77
N ASN A 43 0.00 2.61 7.96
CA ASN A 43 -0.52 2.27 9.28
C ASN A 43 0.30 1.18 9.98
N PHE A 44 0.79 0.18 9.24
CA PHE A 44 1.68 -0.84 9.78
C PHE A 44 2.97 -0.21 10.34
N TYR A 45 3.64 0.64 9.55
CA TYR A 45 4.87 1.29 9.99
C TYR A 45 4.66 2.30 11.13
N GLU A 46 3.54 3.00 11.14
CA GLU A 46 3.21 3.98 12.17
C GLU A 46 2.83 3.35 13.52
N THR A 47 2.16 2.19 13.51
CA THR A 47 1.48 1.69 14.72
C THR A 47 1.77 0.24 15.09
N GLU A 48 2.38 -0.55 14.21
CA GLU A 48 2.44 -2.02 14.35
C GLU A 48 3.84 -2.60 14.14
N PHE A 49 4.79 -1.81 13.65
CA PHE A 49 6.11 -2.30 13.26
C PHE A 49 6.87 -2.91 14.44
N SER A 50 7.25 -4.17 14.27
CA SER A 50 8.16 -4.89 15.16
C SER A 50 8.81 -6.05 14.40
N ASN A 51 9.97 -6.52 14.89
CA ASN A 51 10.60 -7.72 14.34
C ASN A 51 9.73 -8.95 14.63
N VAL A 52 9.32 -9.64 13.56
CA VAL A 52 8.59 -10.91 13.65
C VAL A 52 9.52 -12.00 14.20
N GLY A 53 9.03 -12.82 15.12
CA GLY A 53 9.70 -14.05 15.58
C GLY A 53 10.91 -13.91 16.50
N ARG A 54 11.22 -12.73 17.06
CA ARG A 54 12.42 -12.55 17.93
C ARG A 54 12.22 -11.87 19.29
N SER A 55 10.98 -11.48 19.64
CA SER A 55 10.73 -10.74 20.89
C SER A 55 9.41 -11.12 21.56
N VAL A 56 9.39 -11.09 22.90
CA VAL A 56 8.22 -11.36 23.77
C VAL A 56 7.40 -10.11 24.11
N HIS A 57 7.77 -8.94 23.57
CA HIS A 57 7.03 -7.70 23.80
C HIS A 57 5.75 -7.64 22.94
N SER A 58 4.74 -6.92 23.44
CA SER A 58 3.37 -6.93 22.91
C SER A 58 3.26 -6.61 21.40
N LEU A 59 4.10 -5.70 20.89
CA LEU A 59 4.12 -5.35 19.46
C LEU A 59 4.66 -6.50 18.59
N ALA A 60 5.65 -7.25 19.06
CA ALA A 60 6.22 -8.38 18.32
C ALA A 60 5.24 -9.57 18.24
N VAL A 61 4.50 -9.82 19.32
CA VAL A 61 3.43 -10.83 19.34
C VAL A 61 2.29 -10.42 18.40
N LYS A 62 1.86 -9.15 18.43
CA LYS A 62 0.79 -8.64 17.56
C LYS A 62 1.19 -8.67 16.08
N ALA A 63 2.43 -8.33 15.74
CA ALA A 63 2.94 -8.40 14.37
C ALA A 63 3.02 -9.84 13.87
N THR A 64 3.51 -10.77 14.70
CA THR A 64 3.60 -12.20 14.37
C THR A 64 2.21 -12.81 14.14
N ASN A 65 1.26 -12.57 15.06
CA ASN A 65 -0.11 -13.09 14.92
C ASN A 65 -0.82 -12.58 13.67
N ARG A 66 -0.58 -11.32 13.27
CA ARG A 66 -1.15 -10.77 12.03
C ARG A 66 -0.52 -11.36 10.78
N PHE A 67 0.79 -11.60 10.80
CA PHE A 67 1.49 -12.24 9.71
C PHE A 67 1.03 -13.70 9.54
N GLU A 68 0.90 -14.47 10.62
CA GLU A 68 0.45 -15.86 10.57
C GLU A 68 -1.04 -16.03 10.23
N ALA A 69 -1.87 -15.01 10.47
CA ALA A 69 -3.28 -15.01 10.10
C ALA A 69 -3.53 -14.68 8.61
N THR A 70 -2.49 -14.47 7.81
CA THR A 70 -2.54 -14.20 6.36
C THR A 70 -2.32 -15.48 5.57
#